data_AF-A0A0A1VV16-F1
#
_entry.id   AF-A0A0A1VV16-F1
#
_cell.length_a   1.000
_cell.length_b   1.000
_cell.length_c   1.000
_cell.angle_alpha   90.00
_cell.angle_beta   90.00
_cell.angle_gamma   90.00
#
_symmetry.space_group_name_H-M   'P 1'
#
loop_
_entity.id
_entity.type
_entity.pdbx_description
1 polymer ?
#
loop_
_entity_poly.entity_id
_entity_poly.type
_entity_poly.pdbx_seq_one_letter_code
_entity_poly.pdbx_strand_id
1 'polypeptide(L)'
;MTLSTELQSSLESKVKQFEEEITMPLISNMELRGIERGKEIGKEIGKEIGALQKSRNDIKTVLAVRFGQISSEIEEIIGKMTNLTILEELLKLVATANSLAEFKQSLARIQS
;
A
#
# COMPACT_ATOMS: atom_id res chain seq x y z
N MET A 1 36.45 14.15 21.17
CA MET A 1 37.62 14.56 20.37
C MET A 1 37.22 14.48 18.91
N THR A 2 37.48 15.53 18.12
CA THR A 2 37.17 15.61 16.69
C THR A 2 38.46 15.52 15.88
N LEU A 3 38.41 14.85 14.74
CA LEU A 3 39.53 14.77 13.78
C LEU A 3 39.85 16.17 13.22
N SER A 4 41.09 16.37 12.77
CA SER A 4 41.41 17.54 11.94
C SER A 4 40.66 17.45 10.61
N THR A 5 40.35 18.60 10.02
CA THR A 5 39.62 18.71 8.76
C THR A 5 40.29 17.94 7.61
N GLU A 6 41.62 17.96 7.53
CA GLU A 6 42.40 17.20 6.54
C GLU A 6 42.25 15.69 6.70
N LEU A 7 42.31 15.18 7.94
CA LEU A 7 42.16 13.75 8.22
C LEU A 7 40.73 13.27 7.95
N GLN A 8 39.73 14.10 8.26
CA GLN A 8 38.34 13.79 7.97
C GLN A 8 38.08 13.67 6.46
N SER A 9 38.58 14.63 5.67
CA SER A 9 38.46 14.60 4.20
C SER A 9 39.18 13.41 3.57
N SER A 10 40.36 13.05 4.09
CA SER A 10 41.12 11.87 3.65
C SER A 10 40.38 10.55 3.94
N LEU A 11 39.78 10.42 5.13
CA LEU A 11 38.99 9.26 5.51
C LEU A 11 37.75 9.09 4.60
N GLU A 12 36.98 10.15 4.41
CA GLU A 12 35.78 10.13 3.56
C GLU A 12 36.10 9.77 2.11
N SER A 13 37.21 10.28 1.58
CA SER A 13 37.67 9.94 0.22
C SER A 13 38.02 8.46 0.10
N LYS A 14 38.68 7.89 1.11
CA LYS A 14 39.08 6.47 1.12
C LYS A 14 37.88 5.54 1.29
N VAL A 15 36.91 5.93 2.12
CA VAL A 15 35.63 5.22 2.27
C VAL A 15 34.91 5.17 0.93
N LYS A 16 34.79 6.32 0.24
CA LYS A 16 34.10 6.39 -1.05
C LYS A 16 34.77 5.53 -2.12
N GLN A 17 36.11 5.58 -2.22
CA GLN A 17 36.87 4.72 -3.13
C GLN A 17 36.59 3.23 -2.86
N PHE A 18 36.57 2.84 -1.59
CA PHE A 18 36.30 1.47 -1.21
C PHE A 18 34.88 1.04 -1.59
N GLU A 19 33.86 1.86 -1.31
CA GLU A 19 32.46 1.60 -1.69
C GLU A 19 32.28 1.47 -3.21
N GLU A 20 32.99 2.28 -3.99
CA GLU A 20 33.03 2.20 -5.46
C GLU A 20 33.66 0.88 -5.94
N GLU A 21 34.79 0.46 -5.34
CA GLU A 21 35.49 -0.78 -5.68
C GLU A 21 34.64 -2.03 -5.41
N ILE A 22 33.98 -2.09 -4.24
CA ILE A 22 33.16 -3.26 -3.87
C ILE A 22 31.71 -3.14 -4.38
N THR A 23 31.36 -2.02 -5.02
CA THR A 23 30.00 -1.72 -5.53
C THR A 23 28.91 -1.88 -4.47
N MET A 24 29.25 -1.67 -3.20
CA MET A 24 28.30 -1.73 -2.09
C MET A 24 28.68 -0.72 -1.01
N PRO A 25 27.70 -0.03 -0.41
CA PRO A 25 27.95 0.89 0.69
C PRO A 25 28.46 0.14 1.94
N LEU A 26 29.29 0.80 2.72
CA LEU A 26 29.75 0.31 4.01
C LEU A 26 28.63 0.49 5.05
N ILE A 27 27.87 -0.58 5.25
CA ILE A 27 26.74 -0.61 6.19
C ILE A 27 27.10 -1.48 7.39
N SER A 28 26.87 -0.99 8.60
CA SER A 28 27.01 -1.79 9.83
C SER A 28 26.00 -2.94 9.87
N ASN A 29 26.34 -4.04 10.54
CA ASN A 29 25.41 -5.15 10.78
C ASN A 29 24.09 -4.69 11.42
N MET A 30 24.10 -3.64 12.24
CA MET A 30 22.89 -3.10 12.85
C MET A 30 22.02 -2.34 11.84
N GLU A 31 22.64 -1.60 10.92
CA GLU A 31 21.95 -0.89 9.84
C GLU A 31 21.38 -1.87 8.81
N LEU A 32 22.11 -2.94 8.47
CA LEU A 32 21.61 -4.03 7.62
C LEU A 32 20.32 -4.64 8.18
N ARG A 33 20.31 -4.97 9.48
CA ARG A 33 19.10 -5.48 10.15
C ARG A 33 17.94 -4.47 10.13
N GLY A 34 18.25 -3.18 10.26
CA GLY A 34 17.25 -2.11 10.15
C GLY A 34 16.60 -2.08 8.76
N ILE A 35 17.43 -2.16 7.70
CA ILE A 35 16.97 -2.20 6.32
C ILE A 35 16.12 -3.44 6.05
N GLU A 36 16.56 -4.62 6.51
CA GLU A 36 15.81 -5.87 6.33
C GLU A 36 14.44 -5.82 7.00
N ARG A 37 14.37 -5.38 8.26
CA ARG A 37 13.09 -5.19 8.96
C ARG A 37 12.19 -4.18 8.25
N GLY A 38 12.76 -3.07 7.78
CA GLY A 38 12.02 -2.07 7.00
C GLY A 38 11.41 -2.66 5.73
N LYS A 39 12.18 -3.50 5.00
CA LYS A 39 11.69 -4.21 3.81
C LYS A 39 10.57 -5.19 4.15
N GLU A 40 10.69 -5.94 5.24
CA GLU A 40 9.67 -6.89 5.69
C GLU A 40 8.37 -6.17 6.06
N ILE A 41 8.45 -5.12 6.89
CA ILE A 41 7.31 -4.30 7.29
C ILE A 41 6.65 -3.67 6.06
N GLY A 42 7.44 -3.09 5.16
CA GLY A 42 6.94 -2.49 3.93
C GLY A 42 6.25 -3.50 3.01
N LYS A 43 6.75 -4.73 2.94
CA LYS A 43 6.14 -5.81 2.16
C LYS A 43 4.78 -6.23 2.73
N GLU A 44 4.67 -6.39 4.04
CA GLU A 44 3.40 -6.76 4.67
C GLU A 44 2.36 -5.64 4.55
N ILE A 45 2.74 -4.39 4.82
CA ILE A 45 1.85 -3.22 4.62
C ILE A 45 1.43 -3.12 3.15
N GLY A 46 2.35 -3.31 2.21
CA GLY A 46 2.08 -3.25 0.78
C GLY A 46 1.09 -4.33 0.32
N LYS A 47 1.16 -5.54 0.87
CA LYS A 47 0.19 -6.61 0.57
C LYS A 47 -1.21 -6.26 1.07
N GLU A 48 -1.32 -5.72 2.29
CA GLU A 48 -2.62 -5.34 2.87
C GLU A 48 -3.27 -4.21 2.07
N ILE A 49 -2.52 -3.15 1.78
CA ILE A 49 -3.00 -2.02 0.95
C ILE A 49 -3.39 -2.52 -0.45
N GLY A 50 -2.56 -3.38 -1.06
CA GLY A 50 -2.82 -3.96 -2.37
C GLY A 50 -4.09 -4.82 -2.41
N ALA A 51 -4.34 -5.63 -1.37
CA ALA A 51 -5.55 -6.43 -1.24
C ALA A 51 -6.80 -5.55 -1.11
N LEU A 52 -6.75 -4.50 -0.28
CA LEU A 52 -7.84 -3.54 -0.15
C LEU A 52 -8.12 -2.82 -1.47
N GLN A 53 -7.09 -2.32 -2.14
CA GLN A 53 -7.24 -1.60 -3.41
C GLN A 53 -7.79 -2.51 -4.50
N LYS A 54 -7.30 -3.75 -4.58
CA LYS A 54 -7.83 -4.75 -5.52
C LYS A 54 -9.32 -5.01 -5.26
N SER A 55 -9.71 -5.28 -4.02
CA SER A 55 -11.11 -5.55 -3.67
C SER A 55 -12.02 -4.35 -4.01
N ARG A 56 -11.59 -3.12 -3.72
CA ARG A 56 -12.31 -1.90 -4.13
C ARG A 56 -12.47 -1.80 -5.64
N ASN A 57 -11.41 -2.07 -6.39
CA ASN A 57 -11.43 -2.03 -7.86
C ASN A 57 -12.32 -3.14 -8.44
N ASP A 58 -12.32 -4.33 -7.85
CA ASP A 58 -13.16 -5.45 -8.27
C ASP A 58 -14.64 -5.07 -8.11
N ILE A 59 -15.02 -4.49 -6.95
CA ILE A 59 -16.38 -4.00 -6.70
C ILE A 59 -16.80 -2.94 -7.72
N LYS A 60 -15.94 -1.95 -7.98
CA LYS A 60 -16.19 -0.93 -9.01
C LYS A 60 -16.36 -1.54 -10.40
N THR A 61 -15.54 -2.52 -10.74
CA THR A 61 -15.60 -3.20 -12.05
C THR A 61 -16.91 -3.96 -12.20
N VAL A 62 -17.31 -4.75 -11.19
CA VAL A 62 -18.57 -5.51 -11.26
C VAL A 62 -19.77 -4.56 -11.29
N LEU A 63 -19.77 -3.48 -10.50
CA LEU A 63 -20.81 -2.45 -10.58
C LEU A 63 -20.90 -1.83 -11.98
N ALA A 64 -19.75 -1.53 -12.60
CA ALA A 64 -19.69 -0.96 -13.93
C ALA A 64 -20.22 -1.91 -15.00
N VAL A 65 -19.89 -3.20 -14.88
CA VAL A 65 -20.36 -4.25 -15.79
C VAL A 65 -21.86 -4.49 -15.66
N ARG A 66 -22.39 -4.52 -14.43
CA ARG A 66 -23.81 -4.87 -14.20
C ARG A 66 -24.77 -3.70 -14.39
N PHE A 67 -24.38 -2.51 -13.94
CA PHE A 67 -25.27 -1.35 -13.87
C PHE A 67 -24.83 -0.18 -14.76
N GLY A 68 -23.71 -0.31 -15.49
CA GLY A 68 -23.18 0.75 -16.34
C GLY A 68 -22.47 1.83 -15.53
N GLN A 69 -22.65 3.09 -15.88
CA GLN A 69 -21.91 4.18 -15.25
C GLN A 69 -22.34 4.37 -13.78
N ILE A 70 -21.38 4.33 -12.87
CA ILE A 70 -21.60 4.45 -11.42
C ILE A 70 -21.46 5.91 -11.01
N SER A 71 -22.28 6.37 -10.07
CA SER A 71 -22.15 7.72 -9.50
C SER A 71 -20.89 7.85 -8.64
N SER A 72 -20.18 8.98 -8.73
CA SER A 72 -18.96 9.28 -7.97
C SER A 72 -19.12 9.13 -6.45
N GLU A 73 -20.33 9.33 -5.93
CA GLU A 73 -20.67 9.13 -4.52
C GLU A 73 -20.39 7.69 -4.03
N ILE A 74 -20.80 6.68 -4.82
CA ILE A 74 -20.58 5.26 -4.49
C ILE A 74 -19.08 4.95 -4.52
N GLU A 75 -18.38 5.50 -5.51
CA GLU A 75 -16.93 5.31 -5.64
C GLU A 75 -16.16 5.86 -4.45
N GLU A 76 -16.56 7.03 -3.95
CA GLU A 76 -15.94 7.65 -2.79
C GLU A 76 -16.21 6.86 -1.51
N ILE A 77 -17.44 6.35 -1.34
CA ILE A 77 -17.79 5.50 -0.19
C ILE A 77 -16.94 4.22 -0.19
N ILE A 78 -16.86 3.50 -1.32
CA ILE A 78 -16.02 2.30 -1.45
C ILE A 78 -14.54 2.64 -1.22
N GLY A 79 -14.10 3.82 -1.68
CA GLY A 79 -12.73 4.30 -1.49
C GLY A 79 -12.34 4.51 -0.02
N LYS A 80 -13.30 4.91 0.83
CA LYS A 80 -13.08 5.13 2.27
C LYS A 80 -13.12 3.85 3.11
N MET A 81 -13.63 2.74 2.57
CA MET A 81 -13.75 1.48 3.31
C MET A 81 -12.40 0.80 3.51
N THR A 82 -11.97 0.66 4.76
CA THR A 82 -10.69 0.02 5.15
C THR A 82 -10.81 -1.43 5.58
N ASN A 83 -12.03 -1.94 5.74
CA ASN A 83 -12.26 -3.31 6.20
C ASN A 83 -12.43 -4.27 5.01
N LEU A 84 -11.50 -5.22 4.87
CA LEU A 84 -11.50 -6.19 3.78
C LEU A 84 -12.73 -7.12 3.81
N THR A 85 -13.16 -7.57 5.00
CA THR A 85 -14.33 -8.46 5.15
C THR A 85 -15.59 -7.78 4.64
N ILE A 86 -15.77 -6.49 4.97
CA ILE A 86 -16.90 -5.69 4.49
C ILE A 86 -16.84 -5.55 2.96
N LEU A 87 -15.65 -5.32 2.39
CA LEU A 87 -15.49 -5.23 0.93
C LEU A 87 -15.81 -6.57 0.24
N GLU A 88 -15.43 -7.71 0.81
CA GLU A 88 -15.76 -9.04 0.28
C GLU A 88 -17.27 -9.33 0.33
N GLU A 89 -17.95 -8.96 1.43
CA GLU A 89 -19.41 -9.05 1.51
C GLU A 89 -20.07 -8.11 0.51
N LEU A 90 -19.55 -6.90 0.36
CA LEU A 90 -20.05 -5.93 -0.61
C LEU A 90 -19.90 -6.47 -2.05
N LEU A 91 -18.80 -7.13 -2.37
CA LEU A 91 -18.60 -7.77 -3.67
C LEU A 91 -19.67 -8.85 -3.94
N LYS A 92 -20.01 -9.68 -2.94
CA LYS A 92 -21.10 -10.66 -3.05
C LYS A 92 -22.44 -9.97 -3.28
N LEU A 93 -22.72 -8.88 -2.56
CA LEU A 93 -23.94 -8.08 -2.72
C LEU A 93 -24.02 -7.44 -4.10
N VAL A 94 -22.90 -6.91 -4.62
CA VAL A 94 -22.83 -6.37 -5.98
C VAL A 94 -23.11 -7.45 -7.01
N ALA A 95 -22.69 -8.69 -6.79
CA ALA A 95 -22.93 -9.81 -7.71
C ALA A 95 -24.37 -10.33 -7.67
N THR A 96 -25.10 -10.16 -6.56
CA THR A 96 -26.46 -10.69 -6.37
C THR A 96 -27.57 -9.65 -6.49
N ALA A 97 -27.28 -8.35 -6.31
CA ALA A 97 -28.29 -7.29 -6.36
C ALA A 97 -28.98 -7.23 -7.73
N ASN A 98 -30.28 -6.98 -7.79
CA ASN A 98 -31.02 -6.87 -9.06
C ASN A 98 -30.98 -5.44 -9.63
N SER A 99 -30.66 -4.46 -8.79
CA SER A 99 -30.61 -3.05 -9.18
C SER A 99 -29.57 -2.26 -8.37
N LEU A 100 -29.18 -1.09 -8.90
CA LEU A 100 -28.33 -0.15 -8.19
C LEU A 100 -29.00 0.40 -6.91
N ALA A 101 -30.34 0.51 -6.90
CA ALA A 101 -31.09 0.99 -5.74
C ALA A 101 -31.04 -0.01 -4.57
N GLU A 102 -31.19 -1.30 -4.84
CA GLU A 102 -31.03 -2.36 -3.83
C GLU A 102 -29.61 -2.37 -3.27
N PHE A 103 -28.61 -2.18 -4.14
CA PHE A 103 -27.22 -2.08 -3.70
C PHE A 103 -26.99 -0.88 -2.78
N LYS A 104 -27.49 0.32 -3.14
CA LYS A 104 -27.40 1.52 -2.29
C LYS A 104 -28.05 1.30 -0.92
N GLN A 105 -29.20 0.62 -0.87
CA GLN A 105 -29.87 0.34 0.39
C GLN A 105 -29.06 -0.61 1.29
N SER A 106 -28.49 -1.67 0.72
CA SER A 106 -27.60 -2.58 1.45
C SER A 106 -26.34 -1.87 1.94
N LEU A 107 -25.77 -0.99 1.13
CA LEU A 107 -24.60 -0.19 1.48
C LEU A 107 -24.91 0.77 2.66
N ALA A 108 -26.08 1.40 2.69
CA ALA A 108 -26.52 2.23 3.81
C ALA A 108 -26.69 1.44 5.12
N ARG A 109 -27.12 0.17 5.05
CA ARG A 109 -27.24 -0.72 6.23
C ARG A 109 -25.90 -1.18 6.79
N ILE A 110 -24.87 -1.26 5.95
CA ILE A 110 -23.51 -1.63 6.37
C ILE A 110 -22.80 -0.44 7.04
N GLN A 111 -23.25 0.79 6.76
CA GLN A 111 -22.70 2.03 7.31
C GLN A 111 -23.41 2.50 8.59
N SER A 112 -24.57 1.94 8.95
CA SER A 112 -25.31 2.22 10.19
C SER A 112 -24.80 1.39 11.36
#